data_AF-A0A7J6QV42-F1
#
_entry.id   AF-A0A7J6QV42-F1
#
_cell.length_a   1.000
_cell.length_b   1.000
_cell.length_c   1.000
_cell.angle_alpha   90.00
_cell.angle_beta   90.00
_cell.angle_gamma   90.00
#
_symmetry.space_group_name_H-M   'P 1'
#
loop_
_entity.id
_entity.type
_entity.pdbx_description
1 polymer ?
#
loop_
_entity_poly.entity_id
_entity_poly.type
_entity_poly.pdbx_seq_one_letter_code
_entity_poly.pdbx_strand_id
1 'polypeptide(L)'
;MSSSSVVASIRNGVPLRTVKVSTKGGTYDVVVGRDICTSTIFANLVEEVCTDPKHRVTKFFIFVDSNLLGLNSGLVTSVEVALASIVGADKVSLYCVPSGEASKCRDQKVEIEDWLSQNGADRRAV
;
A
#
# COMPACT_ATOMS: atom_id res chain seq x y z
N MET A 1 -17.91 -16.04 12.75
CA MET A 1 -16.91 -15.93 13.83
C MET A 1 -15.70 -15.20 13.26
N SER A 2 -15.30 -14.08 13.85
CA SER A 2 -14.03 -13.42 13.56
C SER A 2 -12.95 -14.09 14.40
N SER A 3 -11.99 -14.77 13.75
CA SER A 3 -10.79 -15.30 14.40
C SER A 3 -9.57 -14.46 13.98
N SER A 4 -8.66 -14.24 14.92
CA SER A 4 -7.34 -13.69 14.62
C SER A 4 -6.29 -14.62 15.20
N SER A 5 -5.23 -14.85 14.43
CA SER A 5 -4.06 -15.61 14.88
C SER A 5 -2.80 -14.81 14.66
N VAL A 6 -1.85 -14.95 15.58
CA VAL A 6 -0.56 -14.25 15.54
C VAL A 6 0.52 -15.25 15.19
N VAL A 7 1.31 -14.95 14.16
CA VAL A 7 2.43 -15.77 13.71
C VAL A 7 3.70 -14.93 13.77
N ALA A 8 4.71 -15.42 14.49
CA ALA A 8 6.04 -14.85 14.46
C ALA A 8 6.86 -15.50 13.33
N SER A 9 7.62 -14.70 12.59
CA SER A 9 8.52 -15.19 11.54
C SER A 9 9.77 -14.31 11.45
N ILE A 10 10.78 -14.80 10.74
CA ILE A 10 11.97 -14.04 10.39
C ILE A 10 12.10 -14.08 8.88
N ARG A 11 12.19 -12.91 8.23
CA ARG A 11 12.41 -12.79 6.78
C ARG A 11 13.62 -11.90 6.54
N ASN A 12 14.61 -12.39 5.78
CA ASN A 12 15.87 -11.68 5.52
C ASN A 12 16.54 -11.14 6.81
N GLY A 13 16.49 -11.92 7.90
CA GLY A 13 17.04 -11.52 9.19
C GLY A 13 16.19 -10.51 9.98
N VAL A 14 15.06 -10.06 9.45
CA VAL A 14 14.13 -9.14 10.14
C VAL A 14 13.02 -9.93 10.82
N PRO A 15 12.86 -9.80 12.15
CA PRO A 15 11.73 -10.38 12.87
C PRO A 15 10.42 -9.68 12.47
N LEU A 16 9.42 -10.46 12.09
CA LEU A 16 8.08 -10.00 11.74
C LEU A 16 7.04 -10.66 12.64
N ARG A 17 6.00 -9.90 12.96
CA ARG A 17 4.76 -10.40 13.56
C ARG A 17 3.62 -10.19 12.58
N THR A 18 2.97 -11.28 12.16
CA THR A 18 1.82 -11.24 11.27
C THR A 18 0.56 -11.59 12.05
N VAL A 19 -0.44 -10.71 12.00
CA VAL A 19 -1.79 -10.97 12.51
C VAL A 19 -2.68 -11.28 11.32
N LYS A 20 -3.21 -12.50 11.25
CA LYS A 20 -4.20 -12.88 10.23
C LYS A 20 -5.56 -12.39 10.65
N VAL A 21 -6.17 -11.49 9.88
CA VAL A 21 -7.46 -10.88 10.20
C VAL A 21 -8.52 -11.39 9.22
N SER A 22 -9.59 -11.99 9.74
CA SER A 22 -10.75 -12.39 8.93
C SER A 22 -11.98 -11.56 9.29
N THR A 23 -12.47 -10.80 8.31
CA THR A 23 -13.67 -9.96 8.44
C THR A 23 -14.78 -10.46 7.50
N LYS A 24 -15.97 -9.86 7.57
CA LYS A 24 -17.03 -10.13 6.58
C LYS A 24 -16.61 -9.76 5.15
N GLY A 25 -15.69 -8.81 4.99
CA GLY A 25 -15.22 -8.32 3.69
C GLY A 25 -14.03 -9.08 3.10
N GLY A 26 -13.47 -10.05 3.82
CA GLY A 26 -12.32 -10.82 3.39
C GLY A 26 -11.28 -11.03 4.48
N THR A 27 -10.20 -11.69 4.11
CA THR A 27 -9.05 -11.99 4.98
C THR A 27 -7.84 -11.21 4.50
N TYR A 28 -7.10 -10.62 5.44
CA TYR A 28 -5.86 -9.90 5.16
C TYR A 28 -4.86 -10.09 6.31
N ASP A 29 -3.59 -9.91 5.99
CA ASP A 29 -2.49 -10.00 6.95
C ASP A 29 -2.06 -8.59 7.39
N VAL A 30 -1.94 -8.38 8.70
CA VAL A 30 -1.30 -7.19 9.27
C VAL A 30 0.12 -7.57 9.68
N VAL A 31 1.11 -7.06 8.95
CA VAL A 31 2.52 -7.37 9.18
C VAL A 31 3.18 -6.21 9.93
N VAL A 32 3.77 -6.52 11.09
CA VAL A 32 4.48 -5.57 11.94
C VAL A 32 5.93 -5.99 12.06
N GLY A 33 6.82 -5.04 11.83
CA GLY A 33 8.25 -5.25 11.84
C GLY A 33 8.99 -3.92 11.74
N ARG A 34 10.29 -3.96 11.99
CA ARG A 34 11.14 -2.77 11.91
C ARG A 34 11.54 -2.52 10.46
N ASP A 35 11.52 -1.25 10.05
CA ASP A 35 12.04 -0.78 8.76
C ASP A 35 11.46 -1.52 7.53
N ILE A 36 10.20 -1.99 7.60
CA ILE A 36 9.57 -2.76 6.52
C ILE A 36 9.58 -1.98 5.21
N CYS A 37 9.02 -0.77 5.21
CA CYS A 37 8.82 0.06 4.01
C CYS A 37 10.12 0.55 3.35
N THR A 38 11.25 0.47 4.05
CA THR A 38 12.56 0.86 3.54
C THR A 38 13.46 -0.34 3.23
N SER A 39 12.92 -1.57 3.39
CA SER A 39 13.63 -2.81 3.10
C SER A 39 12.99 -3.56 1.94
N THR A 40 13.72 -4.55 1.39
CA THR A 40 13.20 -5.44 0.35
C THR A 40 12.00 -6.27 0.80
N ILE A 41 11.74 -6.35 2.10
CA ILE A 41 10.60 -7.10 2.67
C ILE A 41 9.29 -6.51 2.19
N PHE A 42 9.18 -5.18 2.06
CA PHE A 42 7.95 -4.57 1.58
C PHE A 42 7.61 -5.04 0.16
N ALA A 43 8.57 -5.01 -0.77
CA ALA A 43 8.37 -5.51 -2.13
C ALA A 43 7.96 -6.99 -2.12
N ASN A 44 8.66 -7.85 -1.36
CA ASN A 44 8.36 -9.27 -1.27
C ASN A 44 6.93 -9.53 -0.74
N LEU A 45 6.50 -8.80 0.30
CA LEU A 45 5.16 -8.93 0.86
C LEU A 45 4.08 -8.51 -0.14
N VAL A 46 4.31 -7.44 -0.90
CA VAL A 46 3.36 -6.97 -1.91
C VAL A 46 3.33 -7.91 -3.12
N GLU A 47 4.48 -8.42 -3.55
CA GLU A 47 4.59 -9.35 -4.68
C GLU A 47 3.85 -10.68 -4.41
N GLU A 48 3.91 -11.20 -3.18
CA GLU A 48 3.13 -12.37 -2.75
C GLU A 48 1.62 -12.18 -2.98
N VAL A 49 1.11 -10.95 -2.85
CA VAL A 49 -0.29 -10.61 -3.12
C VAL A 49 -0.53 -10.41 -4.63
N CYS A 50 0.38 -9.73 -5.32
CA CYS A 50 0.22 -9.35 -6.72
C CYS A 50 0.32 -10.53 -7.70
N THR A 51 1.05 -11.57 -7.31
CA THR A 51 1.27 -12.77 -8.12
C THR A 51 0.17 -13.82 -7.97
N ASP A 52 -0.78 -13.65 -7.03
CA ASP A 52 -1.97 -14.49 -6.97
C ASP A 52 -2.82 -14.28 -8.25
N PRO A 53 -3.05 -15.33 -9.06
CA PRO A 53 -3.85 -15.23 -10.28
C PRO A 53 -5.26 -14.65 -10.06
N LYS A 54 -5.81 -14.77 -8.84
CA LYS A 54 -7.12 -14.21 -8.47
C LYS A 54 -7.06 -12.72 -8.11
N HIS A 55 -5.88 -12.21 -7.77
CA HIS A 55 -5.67 -10.86 -7.26
C HIS A 55 -4.61 -10.09 -8.06
N ARG A 56 -4.45 -10.42 -9.35
CA ARG A 56 -3.48 -9.78 -10.24
C ARG A 56 -3.64 -8.26 -10.21
N VAL A 57 -2.69 -7.60 -9.58
CA VAL A 57 -2.55 -6.15 -9.55
C VAL A 57 -1.84 -5.70 -10.83
N THR A 58 -2.31 -4.61 -11.41
CA THR A 58 -1.76 -4.08 -12.67
C THR A 58 -1.26 -2.65 -12.56
N LYS A 59 -1.64 -1.93 -11.50
CA LYS A 59 -1.27 -0.54 -11.23
C LYS A 59 -1.41 -0.25 -9.75
N PHE A 60 -0.54 0.63 -9.24
CA PHE A 60 -0.60 1.15 -7.89
C PHE A 60 -0.84 2.65 -7.87
N PHE A 61 -1.67 3.09 -6.93
CA PHE A 61 -1.91 4.49 -6.62
C PHE A 61 -1.49 4.80 -5.17
N ILE A 62 -0.51 5.68 -5.01
CA ILE A 62 0.02 6.08 -3.70
C ILE A 62 -0.63 7.40 -3.30
N PHE A 63 -1.44 7.38 -2.25
CA PHE A 63 -1.98 8.59 -1.64
C PHE A 63 -1.17 8.93 -0.40
N VAL A 64 -0.57 10.12 -0.39
CA VAL A 64 0.29 10.57 0.71
C VAL A 64 -0.12 11.95 1.20
N ASP A 65 -0.18 12.11 2.52
CA ASP A 65 -0.40 13.43 3.14
C ASP A 65 0.79 14.36 2.85
N SER A 66 0.50 15.61 2.50
CA SER A 66 1.52 16.63 2.19
C SER A 66 2.58 16.84 3.28
N ASN A 67 2.24 16.68 4.57
CA ASN A 67 3.21 16.77 5.65
C ASN A 67 4.15 15.56 5.65
N LEU A 68 3.63 14.35 5.41
CA LEU A 68 4.48 13.16 5.33
C LEU A 68 5.43 13.24 4.14
N LEU A 69 4.95 13.73 2.99
CA LEU A 69 5.78 13.94 1.82
C LEU A 69 6.90 14.96 2.08
N GLY A 70 6.58 16.06 2.77
CA GLY A 70 7.56 17.08 3.14
C GLY A 70 8.57 16.64 4.19
N LEU A 71 8.14 15.85 5.18
CA LEU A 71 8.99 15.41 6.31
C LEU A 71 9.80 14.14 6.00
N ASN A 72 9.29 13.27 5.14
CA ASN A 72 9.89 11.95 4.91
C ASN A 72 9.72 11.49 3.46
N SER A 73 10.15 12.32 2.52
CA SER A 73 10.14 12.00 1.09
C SER A 73 10.90 10.71 0.78
N GLY A 74 11.99 10.42 1.49
CA GLY A 74 12.77 9.19 1.31
C GLY A 74 11.97 7.90 1.58
N LEU A 75 11.08 7.91 2.58
CA LEU A 75 10.17 6.79 2.84
C LEU A 75 9.18 6.61 1.68
N VAL A 76 8.60 7.71 1.20
CA VAL A 76 7.63 7.69 0.10
C VAL A 76 8.27 7.18 -1.18
N THR A 77 9.45 7.68 -1.52
CA THR A 77 10.24 7.21 -2.67
C THR A 77 10.62 5.73 -2.52
N SER A 78 10.95 5.25 -1.32
CA SER A 78 11.26 3.82 -1.10
C SER A 78 10.06 2.92 -1.42
N VAL A 79 8.85 3.34 -1.00
CA VAL A 79 7.60 2.65 -1.31
C VAL A 79 7.32 2.68 -2.82
N GLU A 80 7.43 3.85 -3.45
CA GLU A 80 7.22 4.01 -4.90
C GLU A 80 8.15 3.11 -5.72
N VAL A 81 9.45 3.11 -5.41
CA VAL A 81 10.46 2.27 -6.09
C VAL A 81 10.14 0.79 -5.90
N ALA A 82 9.76 0.38 -4.69
CA ALA A 82 9.38 -1.01 -4.43
C ALA A 82 8.16 -1.44 -5.26
N LEU A 83 7.10 -0.64 -5.30
CA LEU A 83 5.91 -0.93 -6.11
C LEU A 83 6.22 -0.94 -7.62
N ALA A 84 7.05 0.01 -8.08
CA ALA A 84 7.48 0.09 -9.48
C ALA A 84 8.30 -1.13 -9.91
N SER A 85 9.06 -1.76 -9.01
CA SER A 85 9.77 -3.01 -9.30
C SER A 85 8.84 -4.22 -9.56
N ILE A 86 7.58 -4.16 -9.12
CA ILE A 86 6.59 -5.23 -9.27
C ILE A 86 5.78 -5.07 -10.56
N VAL A 87 5.25 -3.86 -10.82
CA VAL A 87 4.32 -3.59 -11.93
C VAL A 87 4.90 -2.72 -13.06
N GLY A 88 6.10 -2.18 -12.88
CA GLY A 88 6.71 -1.19 -13.77
C GLY A 88 6.44 0.26 -13.33
N ALA A 89 7.39 1.15 -13.60
CA ALA A 89 7.30 2.56 -13.16
C ALA A 89 6.13 3.32 -13.78
N ASP A 90 5.74 3.01 -15.03
CA ASP A 90 4.58 3.61 -15.69
C ASP A 90 3.23 3.16 -15.11
N LYS A 91 3.26 2.19 -14.18
CA LYS A 91 2.11 1.63 -13.47
C LYS A 91 2.06 2.04 -12.01
N VAL A 92 2.85 3.03 -11.59
CA VAL A 92 2.76 3.62 -10.25
C VAL A 92 2.45 5.09 -10.40
N SER A 93 1.51 5.61 -9.63
CA SER A 93 1.16 7.03 -9.64
C SER A 93 0.98 7.54 -8.22
N LEU A 94 1.55 8.70 -7.93
CA LEU A 94 1.51 9.31 -6.60
C LEU A 94 0.62 10.55 -6.62
N TYR A 95 -0.27 10.64 -5.63
CA TYR A 95 -1.11 11.81 -5.37
C TYR A 95 -0.85 12.34 -3.96
N CYS A 96 -0.51 13.61 -3.89
CA CYS A 96 -0.31 14.30 -2.62
C CYS A 96 -1.63 14.90 -2.13
N VAL A 97 -2.16 14.38 -1.03
CA VAL A 97 -3.39 14.86 -0.40
C VAL A 97 -3.06 16.04 0.53
N PRO A 98 -3.84 17.14 0.51
CA PRO A 98 -3.73 18.22 1.48
C PRO A 98 -3.82 17.71 2.92
N SER A 99 -2.99 18.24 3.81
CA SER A 99 -2.93 17.76 5.19
C SER A 99 -4.04 18.29 6.10
N GLY A 100 -4.31 17.53 7.16
CA GLY A 100 -5.15 17.93 8.28
C GLY A 100 -6.55 17.33 8.27
N GLU A 101 -7.22 17.32 9.42
CA GLU A 101 -8.56 16.71 9.54
C GLU A 101 -9.60 17.40 8.65
N ALA A 102 -9.44 18.71 8.42
CA ALA A 102 -10.34 19.49 7.59
C ALA A 102 -10.36 19.04 6.11
N SER A 103 -9.27 18.44 5.60
CA SER A 103 -9.22 17.92 4.24
C SER A 103 -9.89 16.55 4.10
N LYS A 104 -10.28 15.90 5.20
CA LYS A 104 -11.06 14.64 5.17
C LYS A 104 -12.54 14.91 4.90
N CYS A 105 -12.81 15.53 3.76
CA CYS A 105 -14.14 15.93 3.34
C CYS A 105 -14.58 15.20 2.07
N ARG A 106 -15.87 15.33 1.73
CA ARG A 106 -16.44 14.74 0.53
C ARG A 106 -15.79 15.30 -0.75
N ASP A 107 -15.48 16.59 -0.76
CA ASP A 107 -14.90 17.26 -1.92
C ASP A 107 -13.52 16.67 -2.23
N GLN A 108 -12.69 16.47 -1.21
CA GLN A 108 -11.39 15.82 -1.37
C GLN A 108 -11.50 14.39 -1.91
N LYS A 109 -12.53 13.65 -1.48
CA LYS A 109 -12.81 12.30 -2.01
C LYS A 109 -13.15 12.38 -3.51
N VAL A 110 -13.99 13.32 -3.92
CA VAL A 110 -14.38 13.49 -5.33
C VAL A 110 -13.16 13.83 -6.19
N GLU A 111 -12.29 14.73 -5.72
CA GLU A 111 -11.03 15.05 -6.41
C GLU A 111 -10.14 13.81 -6.61
N ILE A 112 -10.03 12.95 -5.59
CA ILE A 112 -9.28 11.70 -5.67
C ILE A 112 -9.92 10.72 -6.68
N GLU A 113 -11.25 10.59 -6.70
CA GLU A 113 -11.97 9.73 -7.63
C GLU A 113 -11.83 10.22 -9.09
N ASP A 114 -11.88 11.54 -9.32
CA ASP A 114 -11.65 12.15 -10.62
C ASP A 114 -10.21 11.94 -11.09
N TRP A 115 -9.23 12.13 -10.19
CA TRP A 115 -7.82 11.88 -10.49
C TRP A 115 -7.55 10.41 -10.82
N LEU A 116 -8.13 9.46 -10.06
CA LEU A 116 -8.04 8.02 -10.35
C LEU A 116 -8.58 7.69 -11.74
N SER A 117 -9.73 8.26 -12.10
CA SER A 117 -10.36 8.06 -13.41
C SER A 117 -9.47 8.57 -14.54
N GLN A 118 -8.86 9.74 -14.38
CA GLN A 118 -7.94 10.33 -15.36
C GLN A 118 -6.63 9.53 -15.49
N ASN A 119 -6.19 8.87 -14.43
CA ASN A 119 -4.97 8.05 -14.43
C ASN A 119 -5.24 6.57 -14.76
N GLY A 120 -6.42 6.24 -15.29
CA GLY A 120 -6.75 4.91 -15.79
C GLY A 120 -6.85 3.86 -14.68
N ALA A 121 -7.44 4.22 -13.55
CA ALA A 121 -7.81 3.25 -12.52
C ALA A 121 -8.84 2.25 -13.05
N ASP A 122 -8.63 0.97 -12.74
CA ASP A 122 -9.57 -0.10 -13.02
C ASP A 122 -9.73 -1.01 -11.79
N ARG A 123 -10.48 -2.10 -11.91
CA ARG A 123 -10.75 -3.03 -10.80
C ARG A 123 -9.53 -3.85 -10.36
N ARG A 124 -8.41 -3.75 -11.08
CA ARG A 124 -7.13 -4.41 -10.82
C ARG A 124 -6.03 -3.39 -10.43
N ALA A 125 -6.38 -2.11 -10.33
CA ALA A 125 -5.52 -1.12 -9.72
C ALA A 125 -5.78 -1.07 -8.21
N VAL A 126 -4.72 -0.85 -7.43
CA VAL A 126 -4.73 -0.84 -5.97
C VAL A 126 -4.20 0.48 -5.44
#